data_AF-A0A376K0L9-F1
#
_entry.id   AF-A0A376K0L9-F1
#
_cell.length_a   1.000
_cell.length_b   1.000
_cell.length_c   1.000
_cell.angle_alpha   90.00
_cell.angle_beta   90.00
_cell.angle_gamma   90.00
#
_symmetry.space_group_name_H-M   'P 1'
#
loop_
_entity.id
_entity.type
_entity.pdbx_description
1 polymer ?
#
loop_
_entity_poly.entity_id
_entity_poly.type
_entity_poly.pdbx_seq_one_letter_code
_entity_poly.pdbx_strand_id
1 'polypeptide(L)'
;MFLNLLPLGIELEMQVVNPPGYDLSQDSSMLIDAVKNKITAGEVKHDITESMLELATDVCRDINQAAGQFSAMQKVVLQAAADHHLEICGGGTHPVSEMAASGGVR
;
A
#
# COMPACT_ATOMS: atom_id res chain seq x y z
N MET A 1 18.45 -8.25 34.49
CA MET A 1 18.40 -7.14 33.51
C MET A 1 17.37 -7.54 32.45
N PHE A 2 16.13 -7.07 32.59
CA PHE A 2 15.11 -7.23 31.55
C PHE A 2 15.31 -6.05 30.60
N LEU A 3 15.96 -6.27 29.46
CA LEU A 3 15.87 -5.31 28.36
C LEU A 3 14.41 -5.34 27.91
N ASN A 4 13.70 -4.22 28.10
CA ASN A 4 12.36 -4.03 27.56
C ASN A 4 12.41 -4.29 26.05
N LEU A 5 11.71 -5.34 25.61
CA LEU A 5 11.29 -5.47 24.22
C LEU A 5 10.33 -4.30 23.97
N LEU A 6 10.71 -3.34 23.14
CA LEU A 6 9.80 -2.28 22.67
C LEU A 6 9.15 -2.81 21.39
N PRO A 7 7.92 -3.35 21.46
CA PRO A 7 7.22 -3.76 20.26
C PRO A 7 6.92 -2.55 19.38
N LEU A 8 6.81 -2.77 18.08
CA LEU A 8 6.53 -1.74 17.09
C LEU A 8 5.46 -2.19 16.10
N GLY A 9 4.67 -1.24 15.60
CA GLY A 9 3.87 -1.38 14.39
C GLY A 9 4.29 -0.30 13.40
N ILE A 10 4.26 -0.61 12.11
CA ILE A 10 4.62 0.33 11.04
C ILE A 10 3.48 0.34 10.02
N GLU A 11 3.07 1.53 9.63
CA GLU A 11 2.11 1.78 8.55
C GLU A 11 2.84 2.55 7.44
N LEU A 12 2.62 2.14 6.19
CA LEU A 12 3.15 2.79 5.00
C LEU A 12 2.00 3.07 4.03
N GLU A 13 1.78 4.35 3.73
CA GLU A 13 0.88 4.81 2.67
C GLU A 13 1.61 4.75 1.32
N MET A 14 1.08 3.95 0.40
CA MET A 14 1.61 3.77 -0.93
C MET A 14 0.69 4.39 -1.97
N GLN A 15 1.26 4.98 -3.00
CA GLN A 15 0.50 5.54 -4.11
C GLN A 15 0.27 4.47 -5.17
N VAL A 16 -0.97 4.37 -5.64
CA VAL A 16 -1.35 3.50 -6.77
C VAL A 16 -1.38 4.36 -8.04
N VAL A 17 -0.58 3.99 -9.04
CA VAL A 17 -0.42 4.77 -10.27
C VAL A 17 -0.73 3.94 -11.52
N ASN A 18 -1.20 4.60 -12.57
CA ASN A 18 -1.60 3.96 -13.83
C ASN A 18 -0.63 4.28 -14.99
N PRO A 19 0.20 3.33 -15.43
CA PRO A 19 1.03 3.50 -16.63
C PRO A 19 0.21 3.67 -17.93
N PRO A 20 0.79 4.30 -18.98
CA PRO A 20 2.11 4.91 -19.02
C PRO A 20 2.13 6.37 -18.53
N GLY A 21 0.96 6.95 -18.20
CA GLY A 21 0.85 8.34 -17.75
C GLY A 21 1.33 8.54 -16.31
N TYR A 22 1.28 7.48 -15.50
CA TYR A 22 1.62 7.48 -14.07
C TYR A 22 0.76 8.44 -13.25
N ASP A 23 -0.49 8.70 -13.66
CA ASP A 23 -1.45 9.42 -12.84
C ASP A 23 -1.91 8.55 -11.66
N LEU A 24 -2.31 9.18 -10.55
CA LEU A 24 -2.94 8.48 -9.43
C LEU A 24 -4.20 7.76 -9.90
N SER A 25 -4.26 6.44 -9.66
CA SER A 25 -5.42 5.60 -9.94
C SER A 25 -6.46 5.73 -8.82
N GLN A 26 -7.73 5.41 -9.10
CA GLN A 26 -8.78 5.25 -8.09
C GLN A 26 -9.09 3.76 -7.80
N ASP A 27 -8.24 2.85 -8.26
CA ASP A 27 -8.50 1.41 -8.25
C ASP A 27 -7.90 0.69 -7.03
N SER A 28 -7.60 1.40 -5.93
CA SER A 28 -7.09 0.76 -4.70
C SER A 28 -8.04 -0.31 -4.14
N SER A 29 -9.36 -0.14 -4.28
CA SER A 29 -10.35 -1.12 -3.81
C SER A 29 -10.19 -2.48 -4.48
N MET A 30 -9.94 -2.45 -5.79
CA MET A 30 -9.72 -3.65 -6.58
C MET A 30 -8.48 -4.39 -6.09
N LEU A 31 -7.38 -3.67 -5.80
CA LEU A 31 -6.16 -4.26 -5.27
C LEU A 31 -6.38 -4.88 -3.89
N ILE A 32 -7.09 -4.18 -2.99
CA ILE A 32 -7.39 -4.69 -1.65
C ILE A 32 -8.17 -5.99 -1.72
N ASP A 33 -9.21 -6.04 -2.55
CA ASP A 33 -10.00 -7.25 -2.77
C ASP A 33 -9.17 -8.41 -3.34
N ALA A 34 -8.21 -8.11 -4.22
CA ALA A 34 -7.32 -9.10 -4.83
C ALA A 34 -6.28 -9.68 -3.86
N VAL A 35 -5.94 -8.96 -2.78
CA VAL A 35 -4.89 -9.36 -1.83
C VAL A 35 -5.43 -9.85 -0.48
N LYS A 36 -6.65 -9.48 -0.07
CA LYS A 36 -7.18 -9.74 1.29
C LYS A 36 -7.00 -11.18 1.82
N ASN A 37 -7.15 -12.19 0.96
CA ASN A 37 -7.04 -13.60 1.35
C ASN A 37 -5.62 -14.17 1.20
N LYS A 38 -4.67 -13.37 0.71
CA LYS A 38 -3.27 -13.75 0.45
C LYS A 38 -2.30 -13.20 1.50
N ILE A 39 -2.71 -12.17 2.26
CA ILE A 39 -1.93 -11.59 3.35
C ILE A 39 -2.04 -12.49 4.58
N THR A 40 -0.92 -13.03 5.04
CA THR A 40 -0.88 -13.97 6.17
C THR A 40 -0.49 -13.33 7.50
N ALA A 41 0.07 -12.11 7.45
CA ALA A 41 0.48 -11.32 8.61
C ALA A 41 0.55 -9.83 8.20
N GLY A 42 0.13 -8.94 9.09
CA GLY A 42 -0.17 -7.55 8.75
C GLY A 42 -1.48 -7.39 7.99
N GLU A 43 -1.71 -6.17 7.50
CA GLU A 43 -2.94 -5.75 6.85
C GLU A 43 -2.64 -4.88 5.62
N VAL A 44 -3.48 -5.02 4.58
CA VAL A 44 -3.53 -4.11 3.45
C VAL A 44 -4.92 -3.52 3.41
N LYS A 45 -5.02 -2.20 3.56
CA LYS A 45 -6.30 -1.50 3.67
C LYS A 45 -6.34 -0.24 2.82
N HIS A 46 -7.54 0.30 2.68
CA HIS A 46 -7.74 1.62 2.12
C HIS A 46 -7.14 2.66 3.05
N ASP A 47 -6.39 3.59 2.48
CA ASP A 47 -6.20 4.89 3.10
C ASP A 47 -7.42 5.79 2.80
N ILE A 48 -7.44 7.02 3.33
CA ILE A 48 -8.59 7.95 3.24
C ILE A 48 -9.00 8.21 1.78
N THR A 49 -8.08 8.10 0.82
CA THR A 49 -8.34 8.30 -0.61
C THR A 49 -8.27 6.97 -1.39
N GLU A 50 -9.11 6.82 -2.43
CA GLU A 50 -9.09 5.66 -3.32
C GLU A 50 -7.80 5.52 -4.17
N SER A 51 -6.87 6.47 -4.05
CA SER A 51 -5.57 6.50 -4.73
C SER A 51 -4.40 6.04 -3.88
N MET A 52 -4.64 5.78 -2.59
CA MET A 52 -3.61 5.34 -1.67
C MET A 52 -3.95 3.98 -1.06
N LEU A 53 -2.92 3.18 -0.89
CA LEU A 53 -2.96 1.82 -0.36
C LEU A 53 -2.09 1.77 0.89
N GLU A 54 -2.68 1.46 2.03
CA GLU A 54 -1.92 1.34 3.27
C GLU A 54 -1.46 -0.09 3.49
N LEU A 55 -0.17 -0.27 3.78
CA LEU A 55 0.45 -1.50 4.26
C LEU A 55 0.78 -1.34 5.75
N ALA A 56 0.14 -2.13 6.61
CA ALA A 56 0.35 -2.11 8.05
C ALA A 56 0.91 -3.44 8.54
N THR A 57 1.96 -3.42 9.37
CA THR A 57 2.41 -4.63 10.07
C THR A 57 1.51 -4.93 11.27
N ASP A 58 1.52 -6.17 11.73
CA ASP A 58 1.10 -6.47 13.10
C ASP A 58 2.05 -5.79 14.11
N VAL A 59 1.72 -5.94 15.40
CA VAL A 59 2.66 -5.62 16.49
C VAL A 59 3.85 -6.59 16.43
N CYS A 60 4.99 -6.08 15.98
CA CYS A 60 6.23 -6.80 15.80
C CYS A 60 7.15 -6.66 17.01
N ARG A 61 7.92 -7.70 17.31
CA ARG A 61 8.88 -7.73 18.42
C ARG A 61 10.18 -6.97 18.12
N ASP A 62 10.52 -6.88 16.83
CA ASP A 62 11.75 -6.28 16.30
C ASP A 62 11.57 -5.89 14.83
N ILE A 63 12.52 -5.10 14.31
CA ILE A 63 12.49 -4.60 12.93
C ILE A 63 12.64 -5.69 11.87
N ASN A 64 13.23 -6.85 12.19
CA ASN A 64 13.37 -7.94 11.24
C ASN A 64 12.03 -8.63 11.01
N GLN A 65 11.22 -8.79 12.07
CA GLN A 65 9.85 -9.26 11.94
C GLN A 65 9.03 -8.30 11.07
N ALA A 66 9.12 -6.99 11.31
CA ALA A 66 8.42 -5.98 10.51
C ALA A 66 8.86 -6.01 9.04
N ALA A 67 10.16 -6.08 8.76
CA ALA A 67 10.70 -6.19 7.41
C ALA A 67 10.23 -7.47 6.69
N GLY A 68 10.13 -8.59 7.43
CA GLY A 68 9.59 -9.85 6.90
C GLY A 68 8.12 -9.74 6.50
N GLN A 69 7.30 -9.12 7.35
CA GLN A 69 5.89 -8.87 7.02
C GLN A 69 5.76 -7.96 5.80
N PHE A 70 6.47 -6.83 5.76
CA PHE A 70 6.44 -5.93 4.59
C PHE A 70 6.89 -6.62 3.31
N SER A 71 7.97 -7.41 3.33
CA SER A 71 8.44 -8.12 2.13
C SER A 71 7.39 -9.09 1.60
N ALA A 72 6.68 -9.79 2.50
CA ALA A 72 5.60 -10.69 2.13
C ALA A 72 4.41 -9.92 1.53
N MET A 73 3.94 -8.86 2.19
CA MET A 73 2.83 -8.04 1.71
C MET A 73 3.18 -7.36 0.37
N GLN A 74 4.37 -6.77 0.25
CA GLN A 74 4.86 -6.12 -0.96
C GLN A 74 4.82 -7.08 -2.16
N LYS A 75 5.28 -8.32 -1.99
CA LYS A 75 5.26 -9.32 -3.07
C LYS A 75 3.84 -9.60 -3.55
N VAL A 76 2.89 -9.74 -2.62
CA VAL A 76 1.48 -9.99 -2.94
C VAL A 76 0.85 -8.78 -3.64
N VAL A 77 1.10 -7.57 -3.14
CA VAL A 77 0.58 -6.32 -3.71
C VAL A 77 1.16 -6.06 -5.10
N LEU A 78 2.48 -6.21 -5.30
CA LEU A 78 3.10 -6.01 -6.61
C LEU A 78 2.59 -7.00 -7.66
N GLN A 79 2.32 -8.24 -7.26
CA GLN A 79 1.71 -9.21 -8.18
C GLN A 79 0.29 -8.79 -8.56
N ALA A 80 -0.53 -8.38 -7.58
CA ALA A 80 -1.88 -7.89 -7.86
C ALA A 80 -1.87 -6.64 -8.75
N ALA A 81 -0.97 -5.69 -8.49
CA ALA A 81 -0.79 -4.50 -9.32
C ALA A 81 -0.45 -4.88 -10.77
N ALA A 82 0.50 -5.80 -10.96
CA ALA A 82 0.86 -6.29 -12.30
C ALA A 82 -0.32 -6.97 -13.03
N ASP A 83 -1.11 -7.79 -12.32
CA ASP A 83 -2.30 -8.46 -12.88
C ASP A 83 -3.39 -7.46 -13.31
N HIS A 84 -3.38 -6.26 -12.73
CA HIS A 84 -4.34 -5.18 -13.00
C HIS A 84 -3.76 -4.01 -13.81
N HIS A 85 -2.54 -4.14 -14.35
CA HIS A 85 -1.85 -3.09 -15.11
C HIS A 85 -1.63 -1.79 -14.32
N LEU A 86 -1.44 -1.90 -13.00
CA LEU A 86 -1.12 -0.80 -12.10
C LEU A 86 0.34 -0.92 -11.63
N GLU A 87 0.87 0.19 -11.12
CA GLU A 87 2.15 0.21 -10.41
C GLU A 87 1.99 0.84 -9.02
N ILE A 88 2.95 0.56 -8.15
CA ILE A 88 2.97 1.04 -6.76
C ILE A 88 4.24 1.85 -6.54
N CYS A 89 4.11 3.05 -5.98
CA CYS A 89 5.24 3.87 -5.58
C CYS A 89 5.07 4.44 -4.17
N GLY A 90 6.18 4.83 -3.55
CA GLY A 90 6.18 5.57 -2.29
C GLY A 90 6.37 7.07 -2.54
N GLY A 91 6.32 7.86 -1.46
CA GLY A 91 6.56 9.31 -1.51
C GLY A 91 5.42 10.08 -0.84
N GLY A 92 5.75 11.20 -0.17
CA GLY A 92 4.75 11.98 0.56
C GLY A 92 3.81 12.80 -0.33
N THR A 93 4.11 12.92 -1.64
CA THR A 93 3.26 13.61 -2.62
C THR A 93 3.55 13.05 -4.01
N HIS A 94 2.53 12.92 -4.86
CA HIS A 94 2.72 12.53 -6.25
C HIS A 94 3.17 13.78 -7.07
N PRO A 95 4.28 13.70 -7.86
CA PRO A 95 4.96 14.87 -8.43
C PRO A 95 4.15 15.66 -9.47
N VAL A 96 3.10 15.07 -10.04
CA VAL A 96 2.18 15.70 -11.00
C VAL A 96 0.71 15.64 -10.56
N SER A 97 0.46 15.76 -9.25
CA SER A 97 -0.91 15.85 -8.75
C SER A 97 -1.49 17.24 -9.04
N GLU A 98 -2.24 17.40 -10.12
CA GLU A 98 -3.31 18.40 -10.09
C GLU A 98 -4.46 17.77 -9.31
N MET A 99 -5.06 18.51 -8.37
CA MET A 99 -6.29 18.08 -7.71
C MET A 99 -7.29 17.77 -8.82
N ALA A 100 -7.58 16.49 -9.07
CA ALA A 100 -8.60 16.11 -10.04
C ALA A 100 -9.93 16.67 -9.53
N ALA A 101 -10.30 17.87 -9.99
CA ALA A 101 -11.68 18.30 -9.93
C ALA A 101 -12.48 17.21 -10.60
N SER A 102 -13.39 16.59 -9.85
CA SER A 102 -14.37 15.61 -10.34
C SER A 102 -14.86 16.01 -11.74
N GLY A 103 -14.24 15.39 -12.75
CA GLY A 103 -14.45 15.72 -14.15
C GLY A 103 -15.68 15.02 -14.65
N GLY A 104 -16.85 15.62 -14.41
CA GLY A 104 -18.05 15.29 -15.16
C GLY A 104 -17.81 15.50 -16.66
N VAL A 105 -18.10 14.44 -17.44
CA VAL A 105 -18.42 14.41 -18.87
C VAL A 105 -17.35 14.97 -19.84
N ARG A 106 -16.75 14.06 -20.61
CA ARG A 106 -16.70 14.16 -22.07
C ARG A 106 -16.96 12.81 -22.72
#